data_AF-A0A5E6NQW2-F1
#
_entry.id   AF-A0A5E6NQW2-F1
#
_cell.length_a   1.000
_cell.length_b   1.000
_cell.length_c   1.000
_cell.angle_alpha   90.00
_cell.angle_beta   90.00
_cell.angle_gamma   90.00
#
_symmetry.space_group_name_H-M   'P 1'
#
loop_
_entity.id
_entity.type
_entity.pdbx_description
1 polymer ?
#
loop_
_entity_poly.entity_id
_entity_poly.type
_entity_poly.pdbx_seq_one_letter_code
_entity_poly.pdbx_strand_id
1 'polypeptide(L)'
;MNDVWFDVDLAKTIETDLVEVNDVIANLPNLAGFGNVHSLHQAMALDTSGELQDLVEQVISASGAEQNDALTQMIYHWTGVEDIDPNSRTADRMHDNVIVDARKLKALEELTGKEWLGTWWEGDPDRNPQAPILLKAFDDLQLYIKDKLFYDNNNLLSKIRISTNDEGELTEVHVSTFINYLEFEYADNPQQTLNQLRQVKTALLKRGDVGKQTLAALEQAGDEDGNALAQMLARDIYCT
;
A
#
# COMPACT_ATOMS: atom_id res chain seq x y z
N MET A 1 13.40 43.87 -5.49
CA MET A 1 13.10 42.83 -6.50
C MET A 1 12.94 41.56 -5.68
N ASN A 2 11.71 41.09 -5.49
CA ASN A 2 11.43 39.88 -4.71
C ASN A 2 11.60 38.71 -5.66
N ASP A 3 12.67 37.95 -5.46
CA ASP A 3 12.91 36.71 -6.19
C ASP A 3 11.96 35.66 -5.60
N VAL A 4 11.00 35.21 -6.43
CA VAL A 4 10.06 34.16 -6.05
C VAL A 4 10.73 32.85 -6.42
N TRP A 5 11.54 32.34 -5.48
CA TRP A 5 12.00 30.95 -5.55
C TRP A 5 10.76 30.06 -5.53
N PHE A 6 10.49 29.37 -6.63
CA PHE A 6 9.62 28.21 -6.60
C PHE A 6 10.40 27.13 -5.84
N ASP A 7 10.07 26.91 -4.56
CA ASP A 7 10.45 25.69 -3.86
C ASP A 7 9.88 24.52 -4.67
N VAL A 8 10.72 23.87 -5.46
CA VAL A 8 10.34 22.65 -6.18
C VAL A 8 10.32 21.54 -5.14
N ASP A 9 9.12 21.08 -4.81
CA ASP A 9 8.93 19.86 -4.03
C ASP A 9 9.36 18.68 -4.92
N LEU A 10 10.63 18.29 -4.83
CA LEU A 10 11.22 17.22 -5.63
C LEU A 10 10.48 15.89 -5.45
N ALA A 11 9.71 15.69 -4.37
CA ALA A 11 8.89 14.49 -4.19
C ALA A 11 7.65 14.46 -5.10
N LYS A 12 7.21 15.61 -5.64
CA LYS A 12 6.06 15.73 -6.56
C LYS A 12 6.54 15.92 -8.00
N THR A 13 6.73 14.82 -8.70
CA THR A 13 7.15 14.81 -10.11
C THR A 13 6.00 14.43 -11.04
N ILE A 14 6.12 14.81 -12.31
CA ILE A 14 5.21 14.41 -13.39
C ILE A 14 6.04 13.56 -14.35
N GLU A 15 5.64 12.31 -14.55
CA GLU A 15 6.28 11.41 -15.51
C GLU A 15 6.00 11.86 -16.94
N THR A 16 7.03 11.86 -17.78
CA THR A 16 6.93 12.33 -19.18
C THR A 16 7.14 11.21 -20.22
N ASP A 17 7.82 10.13 -19.83
CA ASP A 17 8.12 8.97 -20.69
C ASP A 17 7.31 7.74 -20.25
N LEU A 18 6.03 7.71 -20.60
CA LEU A 18 5.10 6.64 -20.21
C LEU A 18 5.16 5.44 -21.16
N VAL A 19 5.14 4.24 -20.59
CA VAL A 19 5.00 2.96 -21.28
C VAL A 19 3.56 2.45 -21.19
N GLU A 20 3.14 1.66 -22.18
CA GLU A 20 1.82 1.02 -22.21
C GLU A 20 1.66 0.07 -21.02
N VAL A 21 0.61 0.31 -20.23
CA VAL A 21 0.23 -0.53 -19.10
C VAL A 21 -0.78 -1.56 -19.61
N ASN A 22 -0.47 -2.84 -19.46
CA ASN A 22 -1.38 -3.92 -19.87
C ASN A 22 -2.55 -4.08 -18.89
N ASP A 23 -3.59 -4.80 -19.31
CA ASP A 23 -4.82 -4.98 -18.51
C ASP A 23 -4.56 -5.64 -17.15
N VAL A 24 -3.56 -6.54 -17.05
CA VAL A 24 -3.21 -7.21 -15.80
C VAL A 24 -2.67 -6.21 -14.78
N ILE A 25 -1.72 -5.37 -15.19
CA ILE A 25 -1.14 -4.32 -14.34
C ILE A 25 -2.20 -3.24 -14.04
N ALA A 26 -3.04 -2.88 -15.00
CA ALA A 26 -4.10 -1.90 -14.82
C ALA A 26 -5.12 -2.32 -13.73
N ASN A 27 -5.30 -3.62 -13.54
CA ASN A 27 -6.15 -4.19 -12.49
C ASN A 27 -5.49 -4.20 -11.11
N LEU A 28 -4.17 -4.02 -11.00
CA LEU A 28 -3.47 -3.95 -9.72
C LEU A 28 -3.56 -2.53 -9.12
N PRO A 29 -3.44 -2.37 -7.78
CA PRO A 29 -3.42 -1.06 -7.15
C PRO A 29 -2.24 -0.23 -7.67
N ASN A 30 -2.48 1.06 -7.86
CA ASN A 30 -1.46 2.00 -8.30
C ASN A 30 -1.09 2.99 -7.20
N LEU A 31 0.17 3.40 -7.19
CA LEU A 31 0.67 4.53 -6.43
C LEU A 31 1.27 5.53 -7.40
N ALA A 32 0.96 6.82 -7.21
CA ALA A 32 1.63 7.87 -7.97
C ALA A 32 3.14 7.79 -7.74
N GLY A 33 3.92 8.17 -8.77
CA GLY A 33 5.36 8.29 -8.63
C GLY A 33 5.73 9.34 -7.57
N PHE A 34 6.90 9.15 -6.96
CA PHE A 34 7.46 10.05 -5.96
C PHE A 34 8.92 10.29 -6.28
N GLY A 35 9.37 11.55 -6.26
CA GLY A 35 10.79 11.82 -6.46
C GLY A 35 11.28 11.35 -7.84
N ASN A 36 12.33 10.52 -7.80
CA ASN A 36 12.91 9.87 -8.98
C ASN A 36 12.25 8.53 -9.33
N VAL A 37 11.22 8.12 -8.59
CA VAL A 37 10.59 6.81 -8.71
C VAL A 37 9.31 6.91 -9.53
N HIS A 38 9.20 6.06 -10.55
CA HIS A 38 8.00 5.91 -11.37
C HIS A 38 6.79 5.51 -10.52
N SER A 39 5.59 5.81 -10.99
CA SER A 39 4.35 5.24 -10.46
C SER A 39 4.41 3.71 -10.49
N LEU A 40 3.71 3.08 -9.57
CA LEU A 40 3.80 1.62 -9.41
C LEU A 40 3.39 0.87 -10.68
N HIS A 41 2.37 1.34 -11.39
CA HIS A 41 1.99 0.82 -12.71
C HIS A 41 3.09 0.95 -13.76
N GLN A 42 3.74 2.12 -13.84
CA GLN A 42 4.81 2.35 -14.81
C GLN A 42 6.05 1.51 -14.47
N ALA A 43 6.40 1.42 -13.19
CA ALA A 43 7.47 0.54 -12.72
C ALA A 43 7.19 -0.94 -13.06
N MET A 44 5.96 -1.42 -12.83
CA MET A 44 5.57 -2.79 -13.23
C MET A 44 5.60 -2.98 -14.75
N ALA A 45 5.20 -1.97 -15.54
CA ALA A 45 5.23 -2.06 -16.99
C ALA A 45 6.65 -2.04 -17.58
N LEU A 46 7.58 -1.37 -16.90
CA LEU A 46 9.00 -1.32 -17.26
C LEU A 46 9.76 -2.58 -16.79
N ASP A 47 9.28 -3.25 -15.74
CA ASP A 47 9.86 -4.47 -15.23
C ASP A 47 9.58 -5.67 -16.16
N THR A 48 10.55 -5.97 -17.01
CA THR A 48 10.48 -7.11 -17.93
C THR A 48 10.54 -8.48 -17.24
N SER A 49 10.94 -8.54 -15.96
CA SER A 49 11.01 -9.79 -15.20
C SER A 49 9.66 -10.23 -14.64
N GLY A 50 8.78 -9.26 -14.33
CA GLY A 50 7.49 -9.47 -13.67
C GLY A 50 7.57 -9.58 -12.15
N GLU A 51 8.77 -9.51 -11.56
CA GLU A 51 8.98 -9.66 -10.12
C GLU A 51 8.24 -8.59 -9.31
N LEU A 52 8.21 -7.34 -9.80
CA LEU A 52 7.48 -6.27 -9.10
C LEU A 52 5.97 -6.51 -9.13
N GLN A 53 5.44 -7.08 -10.20
CA GLN A 53 4.02 -7.45 -10.29
C GLN A 53 3.69 -8.55 -9.27
N ASP A 54 4.49 -9.61 -9.21
CA ASP A 54 4.31 -10.72 -8.28
C ASP A 54 4.36 -10.24 -6.82
N LEU A 55 5.28 -9.32 -6.50
CA LEU A 55 5.38 -8.72 -5.17
C LEU A 55 4.14 -7.92 -4.78
N VAL A 56 3.56 -7.15 -5.71
CA VAL A 56 2.32 -6.41 -5.49
C VAL A 56 1.16 -7.38 -5.22
N GLU A 57 1.04 -8.45 -6.00
CA GLU A 57 0.03 -9.50 -5.78
C GLU A 57 0.21 -10.22 -4.43
N GLN A 58 1.46 -10.46 -4.02
CA GLN A 58 1.78 -11.05 -2.72
C GLN A 58 1.40 -10.12 -1.57
N VAL A 59 1.67 -8.80 -1.67
CA VAL A 59 1.25 -7.80 -0.67
C VAL A 59 -0.27 -7.79 -0.49
N ILE A 60 -1.01 -7.96 -1.59
CA ILE A 60 -2.49 -7.95 -1.59
C ILE A 60 -3.07 -9.23 -0.98
N SER A 61 -2.41 -10.37 -1.19
CA SER A 61 -2.91 -11.69 -0.79
C SER A 61 -2.46 -12.14 0.60
N ALA A 62 -1.25 -11.74 1.04
CA ALA A 62 -0.67 -12.13 2.32
C ALA A 62 -1.24 -11.33 3.51
N SER A 63 -0.93 -11.78 4.73
CA SER A 63 -1.30 -11.08 5.97
C SER A 63 -0.20 -11.10 7.03
N GLY A 64 -0.31 -10.23 8.03
CA GLY A 64 0.61 -10.21 9.17
C GLY A 64 2.07 -9.96 8.76
N ALA A 65 2.98 -10.82 9.22
CA ALA A 65 4.42 -10.67 8.98
C ALA A 65 4.81 -10.90 7.51
N GLU A 66 4.16 -11.86 6.83
CA GLU A 66 4.44 -12.17 5.43
C GLU A 66 4.09 -10.99 4.52
N GLN A 67 2.96 -10.33 4.77
CA GLN A 67 2.59 -9.11 4.05
C GLN A 67 3.60 -7.98 4.25
N ASN A 68 4.12 -7.82 5.47
CA ASN A 68 5.09 -6.76 5.76
C ASN A 68 6.45 -7.04 5.11
N ASP A 69 6.86 -8.30 5.02
CA ASP A 69 8.07 -8.71 4.30
C ASP A 69 7.92 -8.47 2.80
N ALA A 70 6.82 -8.94 2.20
CA ALA A 70 6.48 -8.70 0.79
C ALA A 70 6.42 -7.20 0.48
N LEU A 71 5.87 -6.39 1.38
CA LEU A 71 5.82 -4.93 1.24
C LEU A 71 7.21 -4.30 1.27
N THR A 72 8.13 -4.85 2.09
CA THR A 72 9.52 -4.41 2.13
C THR A 72 10.21 -4.69 0.79
N GLN A 73 10.08 -5.92 0.28
CA GLN A 73 10.67 -6.30 -1.00
C GLN A 73 10.07 -5.51 -2.16
N MET A 74 8.75 -5.31 -2.16
CA MET A 74 8.05 -4.48 -3.14
C MET A 74 8.62 -3.06 -3.18
N ILE A 75 8.85 -2.43 -2.01
CA ILE A 75 9.46 -1.09 -1.96
C ILE A 75 10.88 -1.13 -2.53
N TYR A 76 11.68 -2.15 -2.22
CA TYR A 76 13.06 -2.22 -2.72
C TYR A 76 13.12 -2.33 -4.24
N HIS A 77 12.35 -3.24 -4.84
CA HIS A 77 12.25 -3.37 -6.29
C HIS A 77 11.64 -2.13 -6.93
N TRP A 78 10.62 -1.55 -6.32
CA TRP A 78 9.97 -0.35 -6.84
C TRP A 78 10.93 0.85 -6.92
N THR A 79 11.81 1.00 -5.92
CA THR A 79 12.81 2.08 -5.89
C THR A 79 14.14 1.71 -6.56
N GLY A 80 14.30 0.49 -7.10
CA GLY A 80 15.54 0.04 -7.76
C GLY A 80 16.75 -0.15 -6.83
N VAL A 81 16.51 -0.49 -5.55
CA VAL A 81 17.58 -0.64 -4.53
C VAL A 81 17.81 -2.09 -4.10
N GLU A 82 17.12 -3.04 -4.72
CA GLU A 82 17.16 -4.48 -4.42
C GLU A 82 18.59 -5.05 -4.42
N ASP A 83 19.42 -4.59 -5.36
CA ASP A 83 20.81 -5.03 -5.56
C ASP A 83 21.84 -4.31 -4.68
N ILE A 84 21.42 -3.32 -3.87
CA ILE A 84 22.34 -2.59 -3.00
C ILE A 84 22.72 -3.48 -1.82
N ASP A 85 24.03 -3.60 -1.55
CA ASP A 85 24.52 -4.31 -0.36
C ASP A 85 23.91 -3.72 0.92
N PRO A 86 23.16 -4.52 1.73
CA PRO A 86 22.56 -4.09 2.98
C PRO A 86 23.54 -3.47 3.98
N ASN A 87 24.83 -3.77 3.85
CA ASN A 87 25.88 -3.28 4.75
C ASN A 87 26.65 -2.08 4.19
N SER A 88 26.33 -1.61 2.98
CA SER A 88 27.07 -0.55 2.27
C SER A 88 27.08 0.82 2.97
N ARG A 89 26.20 1.00 3.96
CA ARG A 89 26.05 2.20 4.80
C ARG A 89 26.36 1.96 6.28
N THR A 90 27.00 0.84 6.61
CA THR A 90 27.49 0.58 7.97
C THR A 90 28.42 1.71 8.39
N ALA A 91 28.26 2.22 9.62
CA ALA A 91 29.11 3.27 10.14
C ALA A 91 30.53 2.72 10.34
N ASP A 92 31.52 3.25 9.62
CA ASP A 92 32.92 2.81 9.74
C ASP A 92 33.48 2.97 11.17
N ARG A 93 32.87 3.85 11.98
CA ARG A 93 33.34 4.23 13.32
C ARG A 93 32.49 3.70 14.49
N MET A 94 31.35 3.04 14.23
CA MET A 94 30.57 2.37 15.28
C MET A 94 30.73 0.86 15.14
N HIS A 95 30.95 0.17 16.27
CA HIS A 95 31.09 -1.30 16.28
C HIS A 95 29.80 -2.05 15.90
N ASP A 96 28.64 -1.38 15.94
CA ASP A 96 27.35 -1.97 15.61
C ASP A 96 26.75 -1.31 14.36
N ASN A 97 26.32 -2.12 13.39
CA ASN A 97 25.59 -1.65 12.21
C ASN A 97 24.17 -1.22 12.61
N VAL A 98 24.02 0.06 12.97
CA VAL A 98 22.75 0.60 13.50
C VAL A 98 21.65 0.72 12.43
N ILE A 99 22.01 0.85 11.14
CA ILE A 99 21.01 0.93 10.04
C ILE A 99 20.38 -0.44 9.77
N VAL A 100 21.09 -1.54 10.10
CA VAL A 100 20.70 -2.95 9.85
C VAL A 100 20.61 -3.29 8.35
N ASP A 101 19.90 -2.49 7.54
CA ASP A 101 19.76 -2.63 6.09
C ASP A 101 19.78 -1.27 5.38
N ALA A 102 20.88 -1.00 4.66
CA ALA A 102 21.12 0.22 3.90
C ALA A 102 20.07 0.49 2.81
N ARG A 103 19.37 -0.54 2.33
CA ARG A 103 18.34 -0.41 1.28
C ARG A 103 17.14 0.40 1.74
N LYS A 104 16.78 0.32 3.03
CA LYS A 104 15.71 1.16 3.62
C LYS A 104 16.01 2.64 3.47
N LEU A 105 17.25 3.03 3.76
CA LEU A 105 17.71 4.39 3.61
C LEU A 105 17.71 4.80 2.14
N LYS A 106 18.29 3.96 1.26
CA LYS A 106 18.35 4.27 -0.17
C LYS A 106 16.97 4.41 -0.82
N ALA A 107 16.01 3.56 -0.45
CA ALA A 107 14.62 3.70 -0.90
C ALA A 107 14.01 5.05 -0.52
N LEU A 108 14.24 5.53 0.71
CA LEU A 108 13.77 6.85 1.17
C LEU A 108 14.43 7.99 0.37
N GLU A 109 15.72 7.88 0.04
CA GLU A 109 16.42 8.88 -0.75
C GLU A 109 15.86 8.97 -2.18
N GLU A 110 15.59 7.84 -2.82
CA GLU A 110 15.00 7.80 -4.17
C GLU A 110 13.59 8.40 -4.20
N LEU A 111 12.75 8.02 -3.23
CA LEU A 111 11.36 8.51 -3.13
C LEU A 111 11.29 10.02 -2.79
N THR A 112 12.27 10.54 -2.04
CA THR A 112 12.32 11.96 -1.69
C THR A 112 13.10 12.81 -2.70
N GLY A 113 13.84 12.16 -3.61
CA GLY A 113 14.75 12.81 -4.55
C GLY A 113 15.92 13.52 -3.86
N LYS A 114 16.26 13.13 -2.62
CA LYS A 114 17.28 13.79 -1.80
C LYS A 114 18.20 12.77 -1.15
N GLU A 115 19.49 12.91 -1.36
CA GLU A 115 20.47 12.13 -0.62
C GLU A 115 20.52 12.57 0.85
N TRP A 116 20.53 11.60 1.77
CA TRP A 116 20.76 11.84 3.18
C TRP A 116 22.23 11.59 3.51
N LEU A 117 22.95 12.71 3.64
CA LEU A 117 24.27 12.74 4.24
C LEU A 117 24.11 13.14 5.71
N GLY A 118 24.57 12.27 6.60
CA GLY A 118 24.73 12.65 7.98
C GLY A 118 25.94 13.54 8.20
N THR A 119 25.99 14.21 9.34
CA THR A 119 27.18 14.93 9.83
C THR A 119 27.42 14.55 11.29
N TRP A 120 28.65 14.15 11.63
CA TRP A 120 29.06 13.99 13.02
C TRP A 120 29.05 15.35 13.73
N TRP A 121 29.05 15.32 15.07
CA TRP A 121 29.15 16.50 15.94
C TRP A 121 30.41 17.37 15.72
N GLU A 122 31.45 16.84 15.07
CA GLU A 122 32.65 17.58 14.65
C GLU A 122 32.52 18.25 13.26
N GLY A 123 31.37 18.09 12.58
CA GLY A 123 31.10 18.69 11.27
C GLY A 123 31.56 17.85 10.06
N ASP A 124 32.21 16.71 10.29
CA ASP A 124 32.57 15.78 9.22
C ASP A 124 31.31 15.07 8.67
N PRO A 125 31.13 15.01 7.33
CA PRO A 125 30.07 14.23 6.73
C PRO A 125 30.26 12.75 7.07
N ASP A 126 29.21 12.13 7.59
CA ASP A 126 29.16 10.72 7.89
C ASP A 126 28.00 10.05 7.20
N ARG A 127 28.20 8.79 6.86
CA ARG A 127 27.17 7.97 6.26
C ARG A 127 26.06 7.61 7.26
N ASN A 128 26.25 7.77 8.58
CA ASN A 128 25.26 7.30 9.55
C ASN A 128 25.29 7.88 11.00
N PRO A 129 24.77 9.09 11.25
CA PRO A 129 24.54 9.60 12.61
C PRO A 129 23.10 9.46 13.13
N GLN A 130 22.12 8.93 12.35
CA GLN A 130 20.69 8.96 12.73
C GLN A 130 19.87 7.69 12.42
N ALA A 131 20.50 6.51 12.34
CA ALA A 131 19.86 5.24 12.00
C ALA A 131 18.45 4.96 12.62
N PRO A 132 18.17 5.21 13.91
CA PRO A 132 16.85 4.92 14.48
C PRO A 132 15.71 5.75 13.89
N ILE A 133 15.98 7.02 13.54
CA ILE A 133 14.98 7.91 12.93
C ILE A 133 14.67 7.45 11.50
N LEU A 134 15.70 6.98 10.79
CA LEU A 134 15.60 6.47 9.42
C LEU A 134 14.78 5.17 9.36
N LEU A 135 15.02 4.25 10.30
CA LEU A 135 14.23 3.03 10.42
C LEU A 135 12.75 3.34 10.68
N LYS A 136 12.47 4.27 11.59
CA LYS A 136 11.11 4.72 11.84
C LYS A 136 10.47 5.36 10.61
N ALA A 137 11.21 6.19 9.88
CA ALA A 137 10.70 6.81 8.66
C ALA A 137 10.34 5.77 7.57
N PHE A 138 11.12 4.68 7.47
CA PHE A 138 10.80 3.57 6.59
C PHE A 138 9.55 2.82 7.07
N ASP A 139 9.42 2.55 8.37
CA ASP A 139 8.22 1.91 8.93
C ASP A 139 6.96 2.78 8.70
N ASP A 140 7.06 4.10 8.87
CA ASP A 140 5.98 5.06 8.59
C ASP A 140 5.63 5.08 7.08
N LEU A 141 6.63 4.99 6.19
CA LEU A 141 6.43 4.85 4.75
C LEU A 141 5.70 3.54 4.41
N GLN A 142 6.09 2.42 5.01
CA GLN A 142 5.41 1.14 4.82
C GLN A 142 3.95 1.25 5.23
N LEU A 143 3.66 1.87 6.37
CA LEU A 143 2.29 2.09 6.82
C LEU A 143 1.51 2.97 5.84
N TYR A 144 2.12 4.04 5.33
CA TYR A 144 1.49 4.92 4.34
C TYR A 144 1.19 4.19 3.02
N ILE A 145 2.15 3.46 2.47
CA ILE A 145 2.01 2.70 1.23
C ILE A 145 0.94 1.63 1.40
N LYS A 146 1.00 0.89 2.51
CA LYS A 146 -0.02 -0.08 2.89
C LYS A 146 -1.40 0.58 2.92
N ASP A 147 -1.53 1.67 3.66
CA ASP A 147 -2.77 2.41 3.75
C ASP A 147 -3.24 2.82 2.36
N LYS A 148 -2.38 3.35 1.48
CA LYS A 148 -2.71 3.80 0.11
C LYS A 148 -3.09 2.68 -0.85
N LEU A 149 -2.34 1.59 -0.90
CA LEU A 149 -2.68 0.40 -1.69
C LEU A 149 -4.04 -0.17 -1.27
N PHE A 150 -4.35 -0.05 0.01
CA PHE A 150 -5.64 -0.44 0.57
C PHE A 150 -6.63 0.73 0.72
N TYR A 151 -6.30 1.96 0.31
CA TYR A 151 -7.10 3.17 0.53
C TYR A 151 -8.15 3.36 -0.56
N ASP A 152 -7.95 2.75 -1.74
CA ASP A 152 -8.97 2.71 -2.79
C ASP A 152 -10.17 1.80 -2.42
N ASN A 153 -10.10 1.12 -1.28
CA ASN A 153 -11.26 0.56 -0.60
C ASN A 153 -12.29 1.62 -0.14
N ASN A 154 -11.96 2.92 -0.15
CA ASN A 154 -12.93 3.98 0.12
C ASN A 154 -13.96 4.18 -1.02
N ASN A 155 -13.64 3.86 -2.27
CA ASN A 155 -14.66 3.84 -3.33
C ASN A 155 -15.65 2.70 -3.09
N LEU A 156 -15.17 1.51 -2.71
CA LEU A 156 -16.00 0.36 -2.40
C LEU A 156 -16.89 0.59 -1.17
N LEU A 157 -16.33 1.10 -0.07
CA LEU A 157 -17.11 1.45 1.12
C LEU A 157 -18.14 2.55 0.83
N SER A 158 -17.86 3.48 -0.09
CA SER A 158 -18.83 4.49 -0.51
C SER A 158 -20.04 3.91 -1.29
N LYS A 159 -19.91 2.69 -1.83
CA LYS A 159 -21.04 1.95 -2.44
C LYS A 159 -21.98 1.33 -1.40
N ILE A 160 -21.56 1.27 -0.14
CA ILE A 160 -22.40 0.87 0.98
C ILE A 160 -23.05 2.14 1.54
N ARG A 161 -24.38 2.25 1.41
CA ARG A 161 -25.11 3.39 1.95
C ARG A 161 -25.57 3.10 3.36
N ILE A 162 -25.35 4.04 4.27
CA ILE A 162 -25.80 3.97 5.65
C ILE A 162 -26.83 5.08 5.85
N SER A 163 -28.00 4.69 6.33
CA SER A 163 -29.09 5.60 6.70
C SER A 163 -29.08 5.79 8.22
N THR A 164 -29.25 7.03 8.68
CA THR A 164 -29.34 7.39 10.10
C THR A 164 -30.63 8.14 10.38
N ASN A 165 -31.15 8.05 11.60
CA ASN A 165 -32.27 8.87 12.06
C ASN A 165 -31.81 10.30 12.42
N ASP A 166 -32.76 11.15 12.80
CA ASP A 166 -32.51 12.54 13.20
C ASP A 166 -31.65 12.68 14.48
N GLU A 167 -31.50 11.59 15.24
CA GLU A 167 -30.68 11.51 16.46
C GLU A 167 -29.26 10.99 16.19
N GLY A 168 -28.94 10.66 14.93
CA GLY A 168 -27.64 10.16 14.50
C GLY A 168 -27.43 8.66 14.75
N GLU A 169 -28.47 7.93 15.14
CA GLU A 169 -28.42 6.48 15.26
C GLU A 169 -28.58 5.81 13.89
N LEU A 170 -27.84 4.73 13.68
CA LEU A 170 -27.90 3.94 12.45
C LEU A 170 -29.24 3.22 12.34
N THR A 171 -29.96 3.44 11.25
CA THR A 171 -31.27 2.82 11.01
C THR A 171 -31.21 1.68 10.00
N GLU A 172 -30.43 1.84 8.94
CA GLU A 172 -30.37 0.85 7.86
C GLU A 172 -29.02 0.89 7.14
N VAL A 173 -28.53 -0.28 6.72
CA VAL A 173 -27.34 -0.43 5.89
C VAL A 173 -27.74 -1.06 4.57
N HIS A 174 -27.53 -0.36 3.46
CA HIS A 174 -27.80 -0.84 2.12
C HIS A 174 -26.51 -1.31 1.45
N VAL A 175 -26.37 -2.63 1.32
CA VAL A 175 -25.19 -3.30 0.74
C VAL A 175 -25.38 -3.75 -0.71
N SER A 176 -26.60 -3.67 -1.26
CA SER A 176 -26.95 -4.23 -2.58
C SER A 176 -26.11 -3.67 -3.73
N THR A 177 -25.82 -2.36 -3.73
CA THR A 177 -24.99 -1.73 -4.77
C THR A 177 -23.55 -2.21 -4.72
N PHE A 178 -23.04 -2.46 -3.52
CA PHE A 178 -21.70 -3.01 -3.31
C PHE A 178 -21.62 -4.48 -3.76
N ILE A 179 -22.63 -5.29 -3.43
CA ILE A 179 -22.68 -6.70 -3.82
C ILE A 179 -22.80 -6.85 -5.34
N ASN A 180 -23.70 -6.11 -5.99
CA ASN A 180 -23.84 -6.14 -7.45
C ASN A 180 -22.54 -5.77 -8.17
N TYR A 181 -21.76 -4.84 -7.60
CA TYR A 181 -20.44 -4.49 -8.12
C TYR A 181 -19.46 -5.67 -7.97
N LEU A 182 -19.40 -6.28 -6.79
CA LEU A 182 -18.53 -7.46 -6.58
C LEU A 182 -18.91 -8.61 -7.50
N GLU A 183 -20.20 -8.91 -7.68
CA GLU A 183 -20.66 -9.97 -8.58
C GLU A 183 -20.29 -9.71 -10.03
N PHE A 184 -20.38 -8.46 -10.48
CA PHE A 184 -19.96 -8.05 -11.82
C PHE A 184 -18.45 -8.23 -12.01
N GLU A 185 -17.63 -7.69 -11.10
CA GLU A 185 -16.17 -7.79 -11.17
C GLU A 185 -15.68 -9.23 -11.01
N TYR A 186 -16.37 -10.05 -10.22
CA TYR A 186 -16.01 -11.45 -9.99
C TYR A 186 -16.07 -12.29 -11.26
N ALA A 187 -16.89 -11.91 -12.25
CA ALA A 187 -16.96 -12.61 -13.52
C ALA A 187 -15.64 -12.51 -14.31
N ASP A 188 -14.97 -11.35 -14.23
CA ASP A 188 -13.77 -11.05 -14.98
C ASP A 188 -12.49 -11.28 -14.16
N ASN A 189 -12.50 -10.96 -12.84
CA ASN A 189 -11.32 -10.99 -11.97
C ASN A 189 -11.57 -11.67 -10.60
N PRO A 190 -11.88 -12.99 -10.54
CA PRO A 190 -12.35 -13.66 -9.33
C PRO A 190 -11.45 -13.51 -8.09
N GLN A 191 -10.13 -13.70 -8.24
CA GLN A 191 -9.20 -13.66 -7.11
C GLN A 191 -9.04 -12.24 -6.54
N GLN A 192 -8.96 -11.25 -7.43
CA GLN A 192 -8.88 -9.85 -7.03
C GLN A 192 -10.13 -9.40 -6.28
N THR A 193 -11.32 -9.77 -6.77
CA THR A 193 -12.59 -9.44 -6.10
C THR A 193 -12.68 -10.05 -4.70
N LEU A 194 -12.22 -11.30 -4.52
CA LEU A 194 -12.16 -11.93 -3.19
C LEU A 194 -11.17 -11.21 -2.25
N ASN A 195 -10.02 -10.79 -2.76
CA ASN A 195 -9.05 -10.02 -1.98
C ASN A 195 -9.61 -8.64 -1.57
N GLN A 196 -10.29 -7.95 -2.48
CA GLN A 196 -10.99 -6.69 -2.20
C GLN A 196 -12.06 -6.88 -1.12
N LEU A 197 -12.89 -7.92 -1.22
CA LEU A 197 -13.89 -8.24 -0.20
C LEU A 197 -13.25 -8.48 1.17
N ARG A 198 -12.11 -9.20 1.23
CA ARG A 198 -11.37 -9.43 2.50
C ARG A 198 -10.93 -8.12 3.15
N GLN A 199 -10.43 -7.20 2.34
CA GLN A 199 -9.93 -5.91 2.81
C GLN A 199 -11.06 -5.01 3.30
N VAL A 200 -12.17 -4.94 2.56
CA VAL A 200 -13.39 -4.23 2.98
C VAL A 200 -13.89 -4.77 4.31
N LYS A 201 -13.99 -6.10 4.43
CA LYS A 201 -14.40 -6.77 5.66
C LYS A 201 -13.48 -6.43 6.85
N THR A 202 -12.16 -6.44 6.64
CA THR A 202 -11.16 -6.04 7.65
C THR A 202 -11.26 -4.56 8.02
N ALA A 203 -11.51 -3.68 7.05
CA ALA A 203 -11.68 -2.25 7.29
C ALA A 203 -12.95 -1.95 8.10
N LEU A 204 -14.05 -2.68 7.84
CA LEU A 204 -15.29 -2.56 8.60
C LEU A 204 -15.11 -3.00 10.06
N LEU A 205 -14.36 -4.08 10.35
CA LEU A 205 -14.06 -4.46 11.74
C LEU A 205 -13.43 -3.32 12.56
N LYS A 206 -12.58 -2.50 11.93
CA LYS A 206 -11.91 -1.37 12.58
C LYS A 206 -12.84 -0.17 12.84
N ARG A 207 -14.05 -0.13 12.26
CA ARG A 207 -15.01 0.98 12.37
C ARG A 207 -16.00 0.86 13.53
N GLY A 208 -15.78 -0.06 14.47
CA GLY A 208 -16.63 -0.21 15.65
C GLY A 208 -18.04 -0.73 15.28
N ASP A 209 -19.07 -0.23 15.97
CA ASP A 209 -20.41 -0.82 15.89
C ASP A 209 -21.08 -0.64 14.52
N VAL A 210 -20.83 0.49 13.84
CA VAL A 210 -21.28 0.72 12.46
C VAL A 210 -20.68 -0.32 11.50
N GLY A 211 -19.39 -0.63 11.70
CA GLY A 211 -18.69 -1.65 10.95
C GLY A 211 -19.26 -3.05 11.16
N LYS A 212 -19.54 -3.43 12.40
CA LYS A 212 -20.17 -4.72 12.74
C LYS A 212 -21.57 -4.88 12.12
N GLN A 213 -22.39 -3.83 12.17
CA GLN A 213 -23.72 -3.85 11.56
C GLN A 213 -23.64 -3.98 10.03
N THR A 214 -22.65 -3.32 9.42
CA THR A 214 -22.40 -3.44 7.98
C THR A 214 -21.94 -4.85 7.60
N LEU A 215 -21.07 -5.48 8.40
CA LEU A 215 -20.64 -6.86 8.20
C LEU A 215 -21.81 -7.84 8.27
N ALA A 216 -22.68 -7.71 9.27
CA ALA A 216 -23.87 -8.54 9.39
C ALA A 216 -24.80 -8.41 8.18
N ALA A 217 -24.93 -7.20 7.61
CA ALA A 217 -25.71 -6.98 6.38
C ALA A 217 -25.07 -7.65 5.16
N LEU A 218 -23.74 -7.67 5.07
CA LEU A 218 -23.02 -8.41 4.01
C LEU A 218 -23.16 -9.92 4.16
N GLU A 219 -23.07 -10.43 5.39
CA GLU A 219 -23.23 -11.85 5.71
C GLU A 219 -24.62 -12.38 5.36
N GLN A 220 -25.67 -11.61 5.67
CA GLN A 220 -27.05 -11.96 5.30
C GLN A 220 -27.28 -12.05 3.79
N ALA A 221 -26.45 -11.40 3.00
CA ALA A 221 -26.54 -11.44 1.54
C ALA A 221 -25.63 -12.50 0.91
N GLY A 222 -24.81 -13.20 1.71
CA GLY A 222 -24.01 -14.33 1.26
C GLY A 222 -24.81 -15.62 1.16
N ASP A 223 -24.20 -16.63 0.54
CA ASP A 223 -24.74 -17.98 0.40
C ASP A 223 -23.61 -19.01 0.63
N GLU A 224 -23.77 -19.85 1.67
CA GLU A 224 -22.78 -20.88 2.03
C GLU A 224 -22.63 -21.98 0.98
N ASP A 225 -23.67 -22.20 0.17
CA ASP A 225 -23.69 -23.19 -0.92
C ASP A 225 -23.38 -22.54 -2.29
N GLY A 226 -23.18 -21.23 -2.31
CA GLY A 226 -22.95 -20.44 -3.52
C GLY A 226 -21.53 -20.53 -4.07
N ASN A 227 -21.19 -19.63 -5.00
CA ASN A 227 -19.82 -19.50 -5.52
C ASN A 227 -18.85 -18.94 -4.45
N ALA A 228 -17.55 -18.91 -4.73
CA ALA A 228 -16.55 -18.51 -3.73
C ALA A 228 -16.78 -17.09 -3.17
N LEU A 229 -17.34 -16.16 -3.98
CA LEU A 229 -17.72 -14.82 -3.52
C LEU A 229 -18.88 -14.88 -2.52
N ALA A 230 -19.94 -15.61 -2.84
CA ALA A 230 -21.11 -15.77 -1.99
C ALA A 230 -20.77 -16.48 -0.67
N GLN A 231 -19.91 -17.51 -0.73
CA GLN A 231 -19.38 -18.18 0.46
C GLN A 231 -18.55 -17.23 1.31
N MET A 232 -17.72 -16.39 0.69
CA MET A 232 -16.91 -15.42 1.41
C MET A 232 -17.75 -14.30 2.02
N LEU A 233 -18.87 -13.91 1.38
CA LEU A 233 -19.84 -12.99 1.98
C LEU A 233 -20.47 -13.60 3.23
N ALA A 234 -20.92 -14.86 3.16
CA ALA A 234 -21.60 -15.57 4.26
C ALA A 234 -20.70 -15.86 5.48
N ARG A 235 -19.38 -15.96 5.29
CA ARG A 235 -18.43 -16.32 6.36
C ARG A 235 -17.90 -15.12 7.13
N ASP A 236 -17.73 -15.28 8.44
CA ASP A 236 -17.01 -14.35 9.29
C ASP A 236 -15.49 -14.42 9.00
N ILE A 237 -14.79 -13.30 9.17
CA ILE A 237 -13.37 -13.08 8.85
C ILE A 237 -12.45 -14.02 9.66
N TYR A 238 -12.98 -14.64 10.72
CA TYR A 238 -12.27 -15.56 11.61
C TYR A 238 -12.30 -17.04 11.19
N CYS A 239 -12.93 -17.39 10.06
CA CYS A 239 -12.97 -18.77 9.57
C CYS A 239 -12.12 -18.97 8.31
N THR A 240 -10.80 -18.84 8.46
CA THR A 240 -9.73 -19.73 7.93
C THR A 240 -8.38 -19.23 8.39
#